data_AF-A0A413M2U8-F1
#
_entry.id   AF-A0A413M2U8-F1
#
_cell.length_a   1.000
_cell.length_b   1.000
_cell.length_c   1.000
_cell.angle_alpha   90.00
_cell.angle_beta   90.00
_cell.angle_gamma   90.00
#
_symmetry.space_group_name_H-M   'P 1'
#
loop_
_entity.id
_entity.type
_entity.pdbx_description
1 polymer ?
#
loop_
_entity_poly.entity_id
_entity_poly.type
_entity_poly.pdbx_seq_one_letter_code
_entity_poly.pdbx_strand_id
1 'polypeptide(L)'
;MAMGFRERRLGCRLYMDRQSDANILKKLDRMLVDGSFPNQTELIKRGIELAYEEVYGEAEEVKASHRQEIDVKKFAEEVARALKPEMEKLMAECEARVATAETLALPELALASTHDVPQDNTVPVTDDEVIIPSQTFNFLKGLNDD
;
A
#
# COMPACT_ATOMS: atom_id res chain seq x y z
N MET A 1 -27.25 -32.54 -13.72
CA MET A 1 -27.69 -31.85 -14.95
C MET A 1 -26.44 -31.34 -15.64
N ALA A 2 -25.94 -32.03 -16.68
CA ALA A 2 -24.79 -31.54 -17.43
C ALA A 2 -25.27 -30.37 -18.29
N MET A 3 -24.90 -29.13 -17.93
CA MET A 3 -25.09 -27.99 -18.82
C MET A 3 -24.26 -28.26 -20.07
N GLY A 4 -24.92 -28.52 -21.19
CA GLY A 4 -24.26 -28.80 -22.46
C GLY A 4 -23.23 -27.71 -22.76
N PHE A 5 -22.00 -28.13 -23.09
CA PHE A 5 -20.92 -27.24 -23.50
C PHE A 5 -21.35 -26.48 -24.76
N ARG A 6 -21.96 -25.31 -24.58
CA ARG A 6 -22.16 -24.36 -25.67
C ARG A 6 -20.83 -23.68 -25.92
N GLU A 7 -20.16 -24.08 -27.00
CA GLU A 7 -18.97 -23.40 -27.48
C GLU A 7 -19.32 -21.94 -27.79
N ARG A 8 -18.73 -21.00 -27.04
CA ARG A 8 -18.84 -19.56 -27.30
C ARG A 8 -17.57 -19.13 -28.05
N ARG A 9 -17.73 -18.69 -29.30
CA ARG A 9 -16.62 -18.14 -30.08
C ARG A 9 -16.40 -16.68 -29.69
N LEU A 10 -15.18 -16.33 -29.31
CA LEU A 10 -14.82 -14.94 -29.03
C LEU A 10 -14.59 -14.20 -30.35
N GLY A 11 -15.41 -13.19 -30.64
CA GLY A 11 -15.34 -12.40 -31.87
C GLY A 11 -14.36 -11.22 -31.78
N CYS A 12 -13.07 -11.46 -31.51
CA CYS A 12 -12.06 -10.39 -31.47
C CYS A 12 -11.33 -10.29 -32.81
N ARG A 13 -11.40 -9.12 -33.47
CA ARG A 13 -10.62 -8.78 -34.68
C ARG A 13 -9.81 -7.52 -34.42
N LEU A 14 -8.51 -7.60 -34.68
CA LEU A 14 -7.59 -6.47 -34.67
C LEU A 14 -7.24 -6.12 -36.10
N TYR A 15 -7.27 -4.83 -36.44
CA TYR A 15 -7.00 -4.37 -37.80
C TYR A 15 -5.72 -3.54 -37.85
N MET A 16 -4.89 -3.76 -38.88
CA MET A 16 -3.59 -3.08 -39.01
C MET A 16 -3.70 -1.58 -39.29
N ASP A 17 -4.78 -1.16 -39.95
CA ASP A 17 -5.08 0.22 -40.33
C ASP A 17 -5.67 1.03 -39.18
N ARG A 18 -6.17 0.38 -38.13
CA ARG A 18 -6.64 1.04 -36.93
C ARG A 18 -5.47 1.31 -35.99
N GLN A 19 -5.17 2.59 -35.77
CA GLN A 19 -4.02 3.01 -34.95
C GLN A 19 -3.99 2.41 -33.54
N SER A 20 -5.16 2.22 -32.89
CA SER A 20 -5.26 1.58 -31.57
C SER A 20 -4.79 0.12 -31.60
N ASP A 21 -5.15 -0.59 -32.65
CA ASP A 21 -4.91 -2.03 -32.81
C ASP A 21 -3.49 -2.27 -33.29
N ALA A 22 -2.96 -1.38 -34.15
CA ALA A 22 -1.59 -1.44 -34.65
C ALA A 22 -0.56 -1.45 -33.51
N ASN A 23 -0.79 -0.68 -32.44
CA ASN A 23 0.07 -0.69 -31.26
C ASN A 23 0.03 -2.03 -30.51
N ILE A 24 -1.17 -2.60 -30.37
CA ILE A 24 -1.36 -3.92 -29.73
C ILE A 24 -0.65 -4.99 -30.56
N LEU A 25 -0.90 -5.02 -31.86
CA LEU A 25 -0.32 -5.99 -32.80
C LEU A 25 1.21 -5.95 -32.77
N LYS A 26 1.82 -4.76 -32.84
CA LYS A 26 3.28 -4.61 -32.68
C LYS A 26 3.81 -5.18 -31.37
N LYS A 27 3.06 -5.01 -30.27
CA LYS A 27 3.46 -5.54 -28.96
C LYS A 27 3.34 -7.06 -28.92
N LEU A 28 2.26 -7.63 -29.47
CA LEU A 28 2.08 -9.08 -29.57
C LEU A 28 3.19 -9.72 -30.42
N ASP A 29 3.49 -9.13 -31.58
CA ASP A 29 4.55 -9.60 -32.47
C ASP A 29 5.91 -9.58 -31.77
N ARG A 30 6.22 -8.49 -31.08
CA ARG A 30 7.46 -8.40 -30.30
C ARG A 30 7.56 -9.49 -29.23
N MET A 31 6.47 -9.77 -28.51
CA MET A 31 6.48 -10.82 -27.48
C MET A 31 6.68 -12.22 -28.05
N LEU A 32 6.27 -12.45 -29.31
CA LEU A 32 6.54 -13.69 -30.03
C LEU A 32 7.98 -13.76 -30.55
N VAL A 33 8.50 -12.66 -31.11
CA VAL A 33 9.89 -12.56 -31.60
C VAL A 33 10.90 -12.69 -30.47
N ASP A 34 10.64 -12.01 -29.34
CA ASP A 34 11.48 -12.05 -28.14
C ASP A 34 11.40 -13.41 -27.42
N GLY A 35 10.57 -14.35 -27.89
CA GLY A 35 10.42 -15.69 -27.34
C GLY A 35 9.76 -15.72 -25.96
N SER A 36 9.07 -14.64 -25.55
CA SER A 36 8.34 -14.58 -24.28
C SER A 36 7.20 -15.60 -24.25
N PHE A 37 6.67 -15.95 -25.42
CA PHE A 37 5.70 -17.03 -25.60
C PHE A 37 6.13 -17.93 -26.76
N PRO A 38 5.91 -19.25 -26.66
CA PRO A 38 6.34 -20.19 -27.70
C PRO A 38 5.51 -20.09 -28.98
N ASN A 39 4.26 -19.61 -28.89
CA ASN A 39 3.38 -19.37 -30.03
C ASN A 39 2.23 -18.42 -29.66
N GLN A 40 1.48 -17.99 -30.67
CA GLN A 40 0.33 -17.09 -30.51
C GLN A 40 -0.78 -17.70 -29.64
N THR A 41 -1.02 -19.00 -29.72
CA THR A 41 -2.05 -19.68 -28.93
C THR A 41 -1.78 -19.59 -27.44
N GLU A 42 -0.55 -19.86 -27.00
CA GLU A 42 -0.16 -19.77 -25.59
C GLU A 42 -0.20 -18.32 -25.08
N LEU A 43 0.21 -17.36 -25.92
CA LEU A 43 0.06 -15.94 -25.61
C LEU A 43 -1.42 -15.58 -25.37
N ILE A 44 -2.32 -16.04 -26.25
CA ILE A 44 -3.76 -15.75 -26.14
C ILE A 44 -4.36 -16.43 -24.91
N LYS A 45 -4.03 -17.71 -24.66
CA LYS A 45 -4.48 -18.43 -23.46
C LYS A 45 -4.08 -17.69 -22.19
N ARG A 46 -2.81 -17.29 -22.09
CA ARG A 46 -2.32 -16.56 -20.91
C ARG A 46 -3.00 -15.20 -20.75
N GLY A 47 -3.27 -14.50 -21.86
CA GLY A 47 -4.04 -13.25 -21.83
C GLY A 47 -5.47 -13.45 -21.30
N ILE A 48 -6.15 -14.52 -21.71
CA ILE A 48 -7.50 -14.87 -21.22
C ILE A 48 -7.46 -15.27 -19.75
N GLU A 49 -6.46 -16.04 -19.31
CA GLU A 49 -6.27 -16.40 -17.90
C GLU A 49 -6.13 -15.16 -17.02
N LEU A 50 -5.31 -14.19 -17.43
CA LEU A 50 -5.11 -12.94 -16.69
C LEU A 50 -6.40 -12.13 -16.61
N ALA A 51 -7.14 -12.00 -17.72
CA ALA A 51 -8.43 -11.32 -17.72
C ALA A 51 -9.48 -12.06 -16.85
N TYR A 52 -9.44 -13.38 -16.82
CA TYR A 52 -10.32 -14.17 -15.96
C TYR A 52 -9.99 -13.98 -14.49
N GLU A 53 -8.71 -13.97 -14.12
CA GLU A 53 -8.24 -13.69 -12.77
C GLU A 53 -8.55 -12.25 -12.34
N GLU A 54 -8.49 -11.27 -13.25
CA GLU A 54 -8.89 -9.89 -12.95
C GLU A 54 -10.39 -9.75 -12.65
N VAL A 55 -11.24 -10.52 -13.35
CA VAL A 55 -12.71 -10.41 -13.22
C VAL A 55 -13.28 -11.33 -12.14
N TYR A 56 -12.70 -12.52 -11.96
CA TYR A 56 -13.23 -13.59 -11.13
C TYR A 56 -12.20 -14.17 -10.14
N GLY A 57 -10.95 -13.75 -10.23
CA GLY A 57 -10.00 -14.06 -9.16
C GLY A 57 -10.50 -13.38 -7.90
N GLU A 58 -10.75 -14.16 -6.86
CA GLU A 58 -10.74 -13.65 -5.49
C GLU A 58 -9.45 -12.84 -5.33
N ALA A 59 -9.51 -11.74 -4.56
CA ALA A 59 -8.32 -10.98 -4.18
C ALA A 59 -7.43 -11.84 -3.27
N GLU A 60 -6.85 -12.90 -3.83
CA GLU A 60 -5.75 -13.66 -3.28
C GLU A 60 -4.56 -12.72 -3.34
N GLU A 61 -4.44 -11.86 -2.33
CA GLU A 61 -3.27 -11.05 -1.99
C GLU A 61 -1.98 -11.89 -1.80
N VAL A 62 -1.95 -13.16 -2.22
CA VAL A 62 -0.92 -14.13 -1.89
C VAL A 62 -0.30 -14.82 -3.12
N LYS A 63 -0.53 -14.33 -4.36
CA LYS A 63 0.20 -14.84 -5.55
C LYS A 63 1.23 -13.90 -6.13
N ALA A 64 1.74 -12.97 -5.32
CA ALA A 64 2.94 -12.19 -5.63
C ALA A 64 4.26 -12.90 -5.24
N SER A 65 4.26 -14.21 -4.94
CA SER A 65 5.48 -14.98 -4.68
C SER A 65 6.31 -15.29 -5.95
N HIS A 66 6.30 -14.39 -6.93
CA HIS A 66 7.16 -14.49 -8.12
C HIS A 66 7.91 -13.20 -8.40
N ARG A 67 8.79 -12.81 -7.46
CA ARG A 67 10.22 -12.47 -7.68
C ARG A 67 10.73 -11.63 -6.50
N GLN A 68 11.76 -12.17 -5.84
CA GLN A 68 12.36 -11.67 -4.59
C GLN A 68 11.43 -11.80 -3.37
N GLU A 69 11.29 -13.03 -2.89
CA GLU A 69 10.99 -13.26 -1.48
C GLU A 69 12.21 -12.75 -0.69
N ILE A 70 12.17 -11.48 -0.28
CA ILE A 70 13.09 -10.97 0.74
C ILE A 70 12.83 -11.85 1.95
N ASP A 71 13.84 -12.58 2.39
CA ASP A 71 13.78 -13.29 3.67
C ASP A 71 13.61 -12.21 4.76
N VAL A 72 12.36 -11.94 5.12
CA VAL A 72 11.95 -10.88 6.05
C VAL A 72 12.72 -11.01 7.36
N LYS A 73 13.09 -12.24 7.73
CA LYS A 73 13.92 -12.52 8.90
C LYS A 73 15.35 -11.99 8.73
N LYS A 74 15.99 -12.26 7.58
CA LYS A 74 17.33 -11.71 7.29
C LYS A 74 17.32 -10.19 7.22
N PHE A 75 16.30 -9.59 6.61
CA PHE A 75 16.18 -8.13 6.54
C PHE A 75 16.00 -7.52 7.94
N ALA A 76 15.14 -8.10 8.78
CA ALA A 76 14.97 -7.67 10.16
C ALA A 76 16.26 -7.81 10.98
N GLU A 77 17.01 -8.91 10.82
CA GLU A 77 18.31 -9.11 11.47
C GLU A 77 19.35 -8.06 11.02
N GLU A 78 19.38 -7.71 9.74
CA GLU A 78 20.29 -6.71 9.20
C GLU A 78 19.95 -5.30 9.68
N VAL A 79 18.66 -4.94 9.68
CA VAL A 79 18.15 -3.68 10.26
C VAL A 79 18.49 -3.59 11.74
N ALA A 80 18.26 -4.65 12.52
CA ALA A 80 18.60 -4.67 13.93
C ALA A 80 20.11 -4.52 14.16
N ARG A 81 20.94 -5.18 13.34
CA ARG A 81 22.40 -5.06 13.42
C ARG A 81 22.89 -3.65 13.10
N ALA A 82 22.28 -2.99 12.11
CA ALA A 82 22.63 -1.62 11.73
C ALA A 82 22.19 -0.58 12.78
N LEU A 83 21.01 -0.77 13.38
CA LEU A 83 20.43 0.21 14.31
C LEU A 83 21.00 0.13 15.73
N LYS A 84 21.40 -1.07 16.18
CA LYS A 84 21.91 -1.29 17.55
C LYS A 84 23.06 -0.36 17.97
N PRO A 85 24.14 -0.18 17.17
CA PRO A 85 25.24 0.71 17.56
C PRO A 85 24.84 2.20 17.57
N GLU A 86 23.94 2.64 16.68
CA GLU A 86 23.45 4.03 16.68
C GLU A 86 22.65 4.33 17.95
N MET A 87 21.83 3.39 18.39
CA MET A 87 21.04 3.54 19.61
C MET A 87 21.92 3.55 20.87
N GLU A 88 22.96 2.72 20.93
CA GLU A 88 23.94 2.71 22.02
C GLU A 88 24.74 4.02 22.10
N LYS A 89 25.15 4.55 20.94
CA LYS A 89 25.85 5.85 20.86
C LYS A 89 24.97 7.01 21.33
N LEU A 90 23.70 7.06 20.91
CA LEU A 90 22.75 8.08 21.36
C LEU A 90 22.50 8.02 22.87
N MET A 91 22.41 6.81 23.44
CA MET A 91 22.27 6.62 24.89
C MET A 91 23.50 7.14 25.64
N ALA A 92 24.71 6.79 25.19
CA ALA A 92 25.95 7.26 25.80
C ALA A 92 26.10 8.80 25.70
N GLU A 93 25.68 9.40 24.59
CA GLU A 93 25.67 10.86 24.44
C GLU A 93 24.68 11.52 25.41
N CYS A 94 23.48 10.97 25.57
CA CYS A 94 22.51 11.45 26.55
C CYS A 94 23.03 11.33 27.99
N GLU A 95 23.64 10.20 28.35
CA GLU A 95 24.23 9.98 29.67
C GLU A 95 25.37 10.97 29.96
N ALA A 96 26.24 11.23 28.97
CA ALA A 96 27.28 12.24 29.10
C ALA A 96 26.70 13.65 29.30
N ARG A 97 25.65 14.00 28.57
CA ARG A 97 24.96 15.30 28.72
C ARG A 97 24.31 15.43 30.10
N VAL A 98 23.66 14.37 30.60
CA VAL A 98 23.09 14.34 31.96
C VAL A 98 24.18 14.51 33.02
N ALA A 99 25.28 13.78 32.92
CA ALA A 99 26.40 13.91 33.86
C ALA A 99 27.02 15.32 33.88
N THR A 100 27.12 15.96 32.70
CA THR A 100 27.58 17.36 32.62
C THR A 100 26.56 18.36 33.17
N ALA A 101 25.27 18.09 32.99
CA ALA A 101 24.20 18.94 33.53
C ALA A 101 24.08 18.81 35.05
N GLU A 102 24.26 17.62 35.63
CA GLU A 102 24.29 17.40 37.09
C GLU A 102 25.49 18.10 37.74
N THR A 103 26.63 18.14 37.06
CA THR A 103 27.82 18.89 37.52
C THR A 103 27.60 20.41 37.50
N LEU A 104 26.78 20.91 36.56
CA LEU A 104 26.40 22.33 36.46
C LEU A 104 25.16 22.71 37.29
N ALA A 105 24.34 21.75 37.71
CA ALA A 105 23.12 21.99 38.51
C ALA A 105 23.41 22.08 40.02
N LEU A 106 24.55 21.59 40.49
CA LEU A 106 24.94 21.64 41.90
C LEU A 106 25.18 23.06 42.45
N PRO A 107 25.68 24.05 41.68
CA PRO A 107 25.79 25.44 42.13
C PRO A 107 24.49 26.26 42.04
N GLU A 108 23.53 25.87 41.18
CA GLU A 108 22.41 26.76 40.79
C GLU A 108 21.05 26.44 41.44
N LEU A 109 20.90 25.27 42.08
CA LEU A 109 19.64 24.86 42.74
C LEU A 109 19.37 25.53 44.10
N ALA A 110 20.19 26.49 44.54
CA ALA A 110 20.03 27.16 45.83
C ALA A 110 19.09 28.40 45.82
N LEU A 111 18.55 28.85 44.68
CA LEU A 111 17.92 30.19 44.60
C LEU A 111 16.53 30.33 43.95
N ALA A 112 15.80 29.28 43.58
CA ALA A 112 14.47 29.45 42.99
C ALA A 112 13.38 28.73 43.80
N SER A 113 13.06 29.35 44.93
CA SER A 113 11.91 29.08 45.78
C SER A 113 10.66 29.82 45.24
N THR A 114 9.50 29.17 45.34
CA THR A 114 8.11 29.67 45.35
C THR A 114 7.33 30.04 44.06
N HIS A 115 6.09 29.52 44.05
CA HIS A 115 4.84 30.00 43.42
C HIS A 115 4.66 29.76 41.90
N ASP A 116 3.46 29.48 41.33
CA ASP A 116 2.08 29.34 41.80
C ASP A 116 1.28 28.56 40.72
N VAL A 117 0.14 27.99 41.09
CA VAL A 117 -0.89 27.46 40.16
C VAL A 117 -1.77 28.63 39.68
N PRO A 118 -2.24 28.62 38.42
CA PRO A 118 -3.65 28.98 38.22
C PRO A 118 -4.42 28.09 37.24
N GLN A 119 -5.69 27.94 37.58
CA GLN A 119 -6.74 27.18 36.89
C GLN A 119 -7.38 27.91 35.70
N ASP A 120 -7.81 27.09 34.73
CA ASP A 120 -9.09 27.08 34.01
C ASP A 120 -9.47 28.16 32.97
N ASN A 121 -10.29 27.67 32.02
CA ASN A 121 -11.25 28.34 31.12
C ASN A 121 -10.84 28.46 29.65
N THR A 122 -11.27 27.53 28.78
CA THR A 122 -11.84 27.92 27.46
C THR A 122 -12.72 26.82 26.81
N VAL A 123 -14.04 27.05 26.87
CA VAL A 123 -15.08 26.89 25.80
C VAL A 123 -15.46 25.48 25.29
N PRO A 124 -16.77 25.11 25.28
CA PRO A 124 -17.25 23.84 24.76
C PRO A 124 -17.18 23.79 23.23
N VAL A 125 -16.71 22.66 22.73
CA VAL A 125 -16.74 22.27 21.31
C VAL A 125 -18.20 22.21 20.86
N THR A 126 -18.53 22.98 19.83
CA THR A 126 -19.83 22.92 19.14
C THR A 126 -19.94 21.60 18.38
N ASP A 127 -20.98 20.81 18.67
CA ASP A 127 -21.43 19.71 17.83
C ASP A 127 -21.87 20.27 16.48
N ASP A 128 -21.02 20.10 15.46
CA ASP A 128 -21.43 20.26 14.07
C ASP A 128 -22.26 19.04 13.69
N GLU A 129 -23.59 19.17 13.76
CA GLU A 129 -24.48 18.28 13.01
C GLU A 129 -24.12 18.40 11.52
N VAL A 130 -23.37 17.42 11.02
CA VAL A 130 -23.04 17.29 9.60
C VAL A 130 -24.36 17.07 8.86
N ILE A 131 -24.92 18.15 8.32
CA ILE A 131 -26.04 18.09 7.40
C ILE A 131 -25.54 17.36 6.15
N ILE A 132 -25.83 16.06 6.10
CA ILE A 132 -25.48 15.21 4.95
C ILE A 132 -26.22 15.77 3.73
N PRO A 133 -25.51 16.16 2.64
CA PRO A 133 -26.14 16.65 1.43
C PRO A 133 -27.14 15.61 0.90
N SER A 134 -28.30 16.05 0.42
CA SER A 134 -29.39 15.17 -0.03
C SER A 134 -28.97 14.15 -1.09
N GLN A 135 -27.91 14.44 -1.85
CA GLN A 135 -27.31 13.51 -2.81
C GLN A 135 -26.65 12.29 -2.14
N THR A 136 -25.96 12.50 -1.03
CA THR A 136 -25.33 11.43 -0.23
C THR A 136 -26.40 10.57 0.46
N PHE A 137 -27.49 11.18 0.91
CA PHE A 137 -28.64 10.44 1.46
C PHE A 137 -29.31 9.53 0.43
N ASN A 138 -29.49 10.01 -0.81
CA ASN A 138 -30.08 9.22 -1.89
C ASN A 138 -29.18 8.07 -2.36
N PHE A 139 -27.86 8.25 -2.33
CA PHE A 139 -26.91 7.18 -2.64
C PHE A 139 -26.97 6.05 -1.60
N LEU A 140 -27.02 6.39 -0.31
CA LEU A 140 -27.16 5.40 0.76
C LEU A 140 -28.49 4.65 0.70
N LYS A 141 -29.57 5.31 0.27
CA LYS A 141 -30.87 4.66 0.10
C LYS A 141 -30.86 3.57 -0.98
N GLY A 142 -30.14 3.79 -2.08
CA GLY A 142 -30.04 2.83 -3.18
C GLY A 142 -29.18 1.58 -2.89
N LEU A 143 -28.42 1.57 -1.79
CA LEU A 143 -27.59 0.43 -1.38
C LEU A 143 -28.37 -0.65 -0.60
N ASN A 144 -29.57 -0.35 -0.11
CA ASN A 144 -30.39 -1.28 0.68
C ASN A 144 -31.50 -1.98 -0.14
N ASP A 145 -31.59 -1.70 -1.44
CA ASP A 145 -32.63 -2.26 -2.33
C ASP A 145 -32.15 -3.47 -3.17
N ASP A 146 -31.01 -4.09 -2.81
CA ASP A 146 -30.56 -5.40 -3.34
C ASP A 146 -30.88 -6.56 -2.37
#